data_AF-A0A090QDU8-F1
#
_entry.id   AF-A0A090QDU8-F1
#
_cell.length_a   1.000
_cell.length_b   1.000
_cell.length_c   1.000
_cell.angle_alpha   90.00
_cell.angle_beta   90.00
_cell.angle_gamma   90.00
#
_symmetry.space_group_name_H-M   'P 1'
#
loop_
_entity.id
_entity.type
_entity.pdbx_description
1 polymer ?
#
loop_
_entity_poly.entity_id
_entity_poly.type
_entity_poly.pdbx_seq_one_letter_code
_entity_poly.pdbx_strand_id
1 'polypeptide(L)'
;MPKYVSELTKEPYWESSPEYGRGNPKYEFEGDAHDWRVWHDAYPFEHFEEHVPRFMSEFGFQSHPSYEAIRYINEDGSINIQSEDYASHQKHARGNELIREYMERDFPVPTNDRDYVYVSQLLQAYGMSKGIQAHRRARLITWERYTGNSTIAGLQ
;
A
#
# COMPACT_ATOMS: atom_id res chain seq x y z
N MET A 1 -26.00 10.52 7.62
CA MET A 1 -24.70 10.86 8.21
C MET A 1 -24.30 12.32 8.02
N PRO A 2 -24.26 12.91 6.80
CA PRO A 2 -23.81 14.30 6.61
C PRO A 2 -24.63 15.32 7.41
N LYS A 3 -25.96 15.14 7.47
CA LYS A 3 -26.87 15.95 8.29
C LYS A 3 -26.41 16.06 9.75
N TYR A 4 -26.15 14.92 10.40
CA TYR A 4 -25.78 14.89 11.81
C TYR A 4 -24.41 15.51 12.07
N VAL A 5 -23.44 15.33 11.15
CA VAL A 5 -22.13 15.98 11.27
C VAL A 5 -22.28 17.50 11.19
N SER A 6 -23.07 18.01 10.23
CA SER A 6 -23.31 19.46 10.12
C SER A 6 -24.11 20.07 11.27
N GLU A 7 -25.00 19.30 11.91
CA GLU A 7 -25.81 19.77 13.04
C GLU A 7 -25.05 19.75 14.36
N LEU A 8 -24.14 18.79 14.56
CA LEU A 8 -23.49 18.53 15.84
C LEU A 8 -22.04 19.00 15.90
N THR A 9 -21.39 19.23 14.75
CA THR A 9 -19.97 19.63 14.68
C THR A 9 -19.74 20.71 13.62
N LYS A 10 -18.50 21.23 13.56
CA LYS A 10 -18.01 22.11 12.48
C LYS A 10 -16.96 21.41 11.61
N GLU A 11 -16.79 20.10 11.79
CA GLU A 11 -15.76 19.34 11.10
C GLU A 11 -16.18 19.03 9.66
N PRO A 12 -15.21 18.97 8.71
CA PRO A 12 -15.50 18.55 7.35
C PRO A 12 -16.01 17.10 7.34
N TYR A 13 -16.96 16.83 6.45
CA TYR A 13 -17.48 15.48 6.19
C TYR A 13 -17.08 15.03 4.80
N TRP A 14 -16.69 13.76 4.68
CA TRP A 14 -16.32 13.09 3.43
C TRP A 14 -17.15 11.80 3.33
N GLU A 15 -17.97 11.66 2.29
CA GLU A 15 -18.99 10.60 2.24
C GLU A 15 -18.45 9.19 2.00
N SER A 16 -17.30 9.07 1.36
CA SER A 16 -16.74 7.80 0.91
C SER A 16 -15.23 7.91 0.77
N SER A 17 -14.52 6.81 1.00
CA SER A 17 -13.10 6.68 0.70
C SER A 17 -12.93 5.41 -0.16
N PRO A 18 -12.44 5.52 -1.40
CA PRO A 18 -12.12 6.77 -2.09
C PRO A 18 -13.40 7.52 -2.50
N GLU A 19 -13.30 8.83 -2.78
CA GLU A 19 -14.38 9.60 -3.41
C GLU A 19 -14.74 9.02 -4.77
N TYR A 20 -13.73 8.66 -5.57
CA TYR A 20 -13.89 8.03 -6.86
C TYR A 20 -13.37 6.59 -6.84
N GLY A 21 -14.22 5.65 -7.25
CA GLY A 21 -13.87 4.24 -7.31
C GLY A 21 -12.72 3.91 -8.27
N ARG A 22 -12.12 2.73 -8.05
CA ARG A 22 -11.02 2.18 -8.85
C ARG A 22 -11.32 2.25 -10.35
N GLY A 23 -10.38 2.80 -11.11
CA GLY A 23 -10.48 2.93 -12.57
C GLY A 23 -11.11 4.23 -13.08
N ASN A 24 -11.64 5.09 -12.20
CA ASN A 24 -12.09 6.42 -12.60
C ASN A 24 -10.89 7.38 -12.68
N PRO A 25 -10.47 7.88 -13.86
CA PRO A 25 -9.24 8.67 -14.01
C PRO A 25 -9.20 9.96 -13.16
N LYS A 26 -10.34 10.40 -12.62
CA LYS A 26 -10.40 11.52 -11.68
C LYS A 26 -9.64 11.29 -10.37
N TYR A 27 -9.41 10.04 -9.94
CA TYR A 27 -8.68 9.77 -8.68
C TYR A 27 -7.27 10.38 -8.67
N GLU A 28 -6.70 10.62 -9.86
CA GLU A 28 -5.38 11.25 -10.00
C GLU A 28 -5.40 12.72 -9.59
N PHE A 29 -6.53 13.41 -9.82
CA PHE A 29 -6.62 14.86 -9.71
C PHE A 29 -7.69 15.38 -8.75
N GLU A 30 -8.59 14.53 -8.27
CA GLU A 30 -9.70 14.86 -7.39
C GLU A 30 -9.78 13.85 -6.23
N GLY A 31 -10.21 14.32 -5.06
CA GLY A 31 -10.41 13.48 -3.88
C GLY A 31 -9.18 12.74 -3.36
N ASP A 32 -9.46 11.62 -2.70
CA ASP A 32 -8.52 10.62 -2.21
C ASP A 32 -8.54 9.35 -3.08
N ALA A 33 -7.48 8.55 -3.00
CA ALA A 33 -7.29 7.37 -3.83
C ALA A 33 -6.92 6.12 -3.02
N HIS A 34 -7.48 4.99 -3.46
CA HIS A 34 -7.11 3.65 -3.02
C HIS A 34 -6.40 2.93 -4.15
N ASP A 35 -5.06 3.01 -4.19
CA ASP A 35 -4.29 2.38 -5.26
C ASP A 35 -3.78 1.00 -4.87
N TRP A 36 -4.67 0.05 -5.15
CA TRP A 36 -4.47 -1.36 -4.87
C TRP A 36 -3.85 -2.13 -6.06
N ARG A 37 -3.43 -1.45 -7.14
CA ARG A 37 -2.89 -2.11 -8.35
C ARG A 37 -1.60 -2.88 -8.10
N VAL A 38 -0.72 -2.34 -7.26
CA VAL A 38 0.51 -3.03 -6.86
C VAL A 38 0.12 -4.38 -6.25
N TRP A 39 -0.60 -4.39 -5.14
CA TRP A 39 -0.95 -5.66 -4.49
C TRP A 39 -1.93 -6.54 -5.31
N HIS A 40 -3.10 -6.03 -5.68
CA HIS A 40 -4.17 -6.86 -6.26
C HIS A 40 -3.95 -7.22 -7.73
N ASP A 41 -3.31 -6.35 -8.51
CA ASP A 41 -3.07 -6.55 -9.95
C ASP A 41 -1.60 -6.85 -10.29
N ALA A 42 -0.75 -7.03 -9.28
CA ALA A 42 0.67 -7.33 -9.42
C ALA A 42 1.52 -6.27 -10.17
N TYR A 43 1.08 -5.01 -10.20
CA TYR A 43 1.87 -3.93 -10.81
C TYR A 43 3.20 -3.72 -10.07
N PRO A 44 4.32 -3.42 -10.76
CA PRO A 44 5.60 -3.21 -10.10
C PRO A 44 5.57 -2.05 -9.09
N PHE A 45 6.45 -2.06 -8.09
CA PHE A 45 6.47 -1.01 -7.05
C PHE A 45 6.75 0.40 -7.62
N GLU A 46 7.42 0.47 -8.77
CA GLU A 46 7.62 1.69 -9.55
C GLU A 46 6.30 2.39 -9.92
N HIS A 47 5.18 1.65 -9.96
CA HIS A 47 3.85 2.22 -10.19
C HIS A 47 3.52 3.34 -9.23
N PHE A 48 3.90 3.22 -7.95
CA PHE A 48 3.69 4.26 -6.95
C PHE A 48 4.48 5.54 -7.21
N GLU A 49 5.56 5.47 -8.00
CA GLU A 49 6.39 6.62 -8.39
C GLU A 49 5.83 7.32 -9.64
N GLU A 50 5.18 6.54 -10.53
CA GLU A 50 4.59 7.02 -11.78
C GLU A 50 3.18 7.60 -11.60
N HIS A 51 2.38 7.03 -10.71
CA HIS A 51 0.97 7.37 -10.49
C HIS A 51 0.76 7.86 -9.06
N VAL A 52 0.99 9.16 -8.84
CA VAL A 52 0.85 9.78 -7.53
C VAL A 52 -0.45 10.59 -7.47
N PRO A 53 -1.49 10.16 -6.71
CA PRO A 53 -2.73 10.89 -6.57
C PRO A 53 -2.56 12.13 -5.68
N ARG A 54 -3.59 12.98 -5.60
CA ARG A 54 -3.59 14.13 -4.68
C ARG A 54 -3.42 13.71 -3.23
N PHE A 55 -4.12 12.65 -2.83
CA PHE A 55 -4.05 12.07 -1.50
C PHE A 55 -4.23 10.55 -1.60
N MET A 56 -3.20 9.78 -1.26
CA MET A 56 -3.29 8.32 -1.20
C MET A 56 -3.81 7.93 0.18
N SER A 57 -5.09 7.59 0.28
CA SER A 57 -5.72 7.16 1.54
C SER A 57 -5.50 5.67 1.80
N GLU A 58 -5.37 4.85 0.75
CA GLU A 58 -5.03 3.43 0.90
C GLU A 58 -4.08 2.93 -0.20
N PHE A 59 -3.08 2.17 0.21
CA PHE A 59 -2.19 1.36 -0.61
C PHE A 59 -1.45 0.41 0.33
N GLY A 60 -0.98 -0.72 -0.18
CA GLY A 60 -0.35 -1.71 0.69
C GLY A 60 0.30 -2.86 -0.07
N PHE A 61 1.03 -3.67 0.70
CA PHE A 61 1.64 -4.92 0.25
C PHE A 61 1.73 -5.88 1.44
N GLN A 62 1.52 -7.18 1.25
CA GLN A 62 1.54 -8.16 2.33
C GLN A 62 2.97 -8.67 2.60
N SER A 63 3.25 -9.06 3.84
CA SER A 63 4.41 -9.89 4.21
C SER A 63 3.98 -11.01 5.18
N HIS A 64 4.87 -11.96 5.44
CA HIS A 64 4.73 -12.83 6.59
C HIS A 64 4.94 -12.05 7.91
N PRO A 65 4.28 -12.44 9.01
CA PRO A 65 4.43 -11.83 10.31
C PRO A 65 5.76 -12.26 10.97
N SER A 66 5.98 -11.84 12.22
CA SER A 66 7.20 -12.19 12.95
C SER A 66 7.33 -13.69 13.22
N TYR A 67 8.55 -14.16 13.50
CA TYR A 67 8.78 -15.56 13.82
C TYR A 67 7.99 -16.02 15.03
N GLU A 68 7.83 -15.17 16.04
CA GLU A 68 7.07 -15.47 17.26
C GLU A 68 5.60 -15.74 16.94
N ALA A 69 5.00 -14.95 16.05
CA ALA A 69 3.63 -15.17 15.59
C ALA A 69 3.50 -16.49 14.82
N ILE A 70 4.46 -16.80 13.94
CA ILE A 70 4.46 -18.06 13.18
C ILE A 70 4.58 -19.27 14.11
N ARG A 71 5.50 -19.21 15.08
CA ARG A 71 5.67 -20.27 16.09
C ARG A 71 4.44 -20.46 16.94
N TYR A 72 3.75 -19.37 17.29
CA TYR A 72 2.50 -19.42 18.02
C TYR A 72 1.40 -20.11 17.20
N ILE A 73 1.31 -19.80 15.90
CA ILE A 73 0.32 -20.41 15.00
C ILE A 73 0.57 -21.91 14.80
N ASN A 74 1.83 -22.33 14.65
CA ASN A 74 2.16 -23.74 14.38
C ASN A 74 2.03 -24.67 15.58
N GLU A 75 1.79 -24.16 16.79
CA GLU A 75 1.69 -24.86 18.09
C GLU A 75 2.92 -25.68 18.52
N ASP A 76 3.61 -26.34 17.58
CA ASP A 76 4.86 -27.08 17.73
C ASP A 76 6.10 -26.18 17.85
N GLY A 77 5.90 -24.86 17.74
CA GLY A 77 6.97 -23.86 17.84
C GLY A 77 7.90 -23.80 16.63
N SER A 78 7.54 -24.42 15.51
CA SER A 78 8.28 -24.38 14.25
C SER A 78 8.02 -23.09 13.45
N ILE A 79 8.96 -22.75 12.58
CA ILE A 79 8.75 -21.72 11.54
C ILE A 79 8.49 -22.48 10.25
N ASN A 80 7.29 -23.03 10.15
CA ASN A 80 6.80 -23.72 8.96
C ASN A 80 5.70 -22.87 8.31
N ILE A 81 5.96 -22.28 7.15
CA ILE A 81 4.97 -21.46 6.43
C ILE A 81 4.12 -22.29 5.45
N GLN A 82 4.31 -23.61 5.43
CA GLN A 82 3.60 -24.57 4.59
C GLN A 82 2.66 -25.49 5.41
N SER A 83 2.55 -25.30 6.73
CA SER A 83 1.64 -26.07 7.57
C SER A 83 0.17 -25.72 7.26
N GLU A 84 -0.74 -26.64 7.56
CA GLU A 84 -2.19 -26.42 7.41
C GLU A 84 -2.68 -25.30 8.33
N ASP A 85 -2.21 -25.29 9.58
CA ASP A 85 -2.54 -24.26 10.56
C ASP A 85 -2.11 -22.88 10.06
N TYR A 86 -0.90 -22.76 9.53
CA TYR A 86 -0.42 -21.50 8.98
C TYR A 86 -1.15 -21.09 7.69
N ALA A 87 -1.40 -22.04 6.78
CA ALA A 87 -2.14 -21.80 5.55
C ALA A 87 -3.54 -21.23 5.82
N SER A 88 -4.19 -21.67 6.90
CA SER A 88 -5.50 -21.13 7.32
C SER A 88 -5.48 -19.64 7.67
N HIS A 89 -4.30 -19.04 7.92
CA HIS A 89 -4.13 -17.63 8.25
C HIS A 89 -3.90 -16.72 7.03
N GLN A 90 -3.76 -17.29 5.82
CA GLN A 90 -3.78 -16.52 4.58
C GLN A 90 -5.22 -16.38 4.08
N LYS A 91 -5.72 -15.14 3.98
CA LYS A 91 -7.10 -14.86 3.55
C LYS A 91 -7.20 -14.29 2.14
N HIS A 92 -6.08 -13.86 1.56
CA HIS A 92 -6.03 -13.43 0.17
C HIS A 92 -5.74 -14.65 -0.73
N ALA A 93 -6.62 -14.91 -1.70
CA ALA A 93 -6.55 -16.11 -2.55
C ALA A 93 -5.20 -16.28 -3.27
N ARG A 94 -4.56 -15.16 -3.63
CA ARG A 94 -3.24 -15.12 -4.30
C ARG A 94 -2.12 -14.61 -3.38
N GLY A 95 -2.34 -14.46 -2.07
CA GLY A 95 -1.43 -13.70 -1.20
C GLY A 95 0.01 -14.23 -1.19
N ASN A 96 0.20 -15.53 -0.95
CA ASN A 96 1.53 -16.13 -0.92
C ASN A 96 2.18 -16.19 -2.32
N GLU A 97 1.38 -16.39 -3.37
CA GLU A 97 1.82 -16.36 -4.77
C GLU A 97 2.37 -14.97 -5.13
N LEU A 98 1.65 -13.90 -4.79
CA LEU A 98 2.05 -12.53 -5.06
C LEU A 98 3.33 -12.15 -4.32
N ILE A 99 3.46 -12.55 -3.04
CA ILE A 99 4.71 -12.33 -2.29
C ILE A 99 5.89 -12.98 -3.03
N ARG A 100 5.72 -14.21 -3.50
CA ARG A 100 6.76 -14.93 -4.26
C ARG A 100 7.09 -14.22 -5.58
N GLU A 101 6.07 -13.85 -6.36
CA GLU A 101 6.23 -13.17 -7.66
C GLU A 101 7.05 -11.88 -7.51
N TYR A 102 6.77 -11.11 -6.47
CA TYR A 102 7.50 -9.89 -6.17
C TYR A 102 8.92 -10.14 -5.65
N MET A 103 9.12 -11.19 -4.83
CA MET A 103 10.48 -11.58 -4.48
C MET A 103 11.24 -11.93 -5.76
N GLU A 104 10.73 -12.79 -6.62
CA GLU A 104 11.40 -13.21 -7.87
C GLU A 104 11.83 -12.03 -8.74
N ARG A 105 11.09 -10.91 -8.70
CA ARG A 105 11.45 -9.69 -9.42
C ARG A 105 12.52 -8.85 -8.71
N ASP A 106 12.38 -8.65 -7.40
CA ASP A 106 13.08 -7.57 -6.68
C ASP A 106 14.12 -8.08 -5.66
N PHE A 107 14.09 -9.36 -5.27
CA PHE A 107 14.94 -9.97 -4.23
C PHE A 107 15.31 -11.44 -4.52
N PRO A 108 16.33 -12.02 -3.87
CA PRO A 108 16.53 -13.47 -3.91
C PRO A 108 15.35 -14.20 -3.24
N VAL A 109 14.91 -15.34 -3.81
CA VAL A 109 13.88 -16.20 -3.18
C VAL A 109 14.56 -17.28 -2.33
N PRO A 110 14.48 -17.22 -0.99
CA PRO A 110 15.10 -18.23 -0.15
C PRO A 110 14.37 -19.57 -0.24
N THR A 111 15.10 -20.65 -0.01
CA THR A 111 14.53 -22.02 -0.02
C THR A 111 14.12 -22.51 1.36
N ASN A 112 14.54 -21.82 2.43
CA ASN A 112 14.13 -22.13 3.80
C ASN A 112 13.18 -21.07 4.34
N ASP A 113 12.26 -21.51 5.21
CA ASP A 113 11.14 -20.69 5.69
C ASP A 113 11.59 -19.48 6.52
N ARG A 114 12.67 -19.61 7.31
CA ARG A 114 13.14 -18.50 8.15
C ARG A 114 13.61 -17.33 7.31
N ASP A 115 14.43 -17.62 6.31
CA ASP A 115 14.93 -16.59 5.40
C ASP A 115 13.81 -16.08 4.49
N TYR A 116 12.90 -16.95 4.04
CA TYR A 116 11.75 -16.54 3.23
C TYR A 116 10.86 -15.52 3.96
N VAL A 117 10.54 -15.79 5.23
CA VAL A 117 9.77 -14.85 6.07
C VAL A 117 10.51 -13.52 6.21
N TYR A 118 11.82 -13.54 6.46
CA TYR A 118 12.62 -12.32 6.57
C TYR A 118 12.64 -11.51 5.28
N VAL A 119 12.90 -12.17 4.14
CA VAL A 119 12.90 -11.50 2.83
C VAL A 119 11.52 -10.95 2.49
N SER A 120 10.43 -11.61 2.90
CA SER A 120 9.07 -11.07 2.68
C SER A 120 8.84 -9.75 3.40
N GLN A 121 9.40 -9.59 4.60
CA GLN A 121 9.32 -8.36 5.37
C GLN A 121 10.20 -7.26 4.77
N LEU A 122 11.39 -7.61 4.29
CA LEU A 122 12.25 -6.69 3.55
C LEU A 122 11.59 -6.21 2.26
N LEU A 123 10.99 -7.13 1.50
CA LEU A 123 10.27 -6.84 0.26
C LEU A 123 9.12 -5.85 0.51
N GLN A 124 8.29 -6.12 1.52
CA GLN A 124 7.22 -5.21 1.91
C GLN A 124 7.79 -3.84 2.31
N ALA A 125 8.81 -3.80 3.18
CA ALA A 125 9.42 -2.55 3.63
C ALA A 125 9.99 -1.75 2.45
N TYR A 126 10.61 -2.40 1.48
CA TYR A 126 11.12 -1.81 0.25
C TYR A 126 10.00 -1.20 -0.59
N GLY A 127 8.98 -1.99 -0.93
CA GLY A 127 7.86 -1.54 -1.75
C GLY A 127 7.06 -0.41 -1.12
N MET A 128 6.74 -0.51 0.18
CA MET A 128 6.04 0.54 0.91
C MET A 128 6.88 1.80 1.04
N SER A 129 8.20 1.68 1.23
CA SER A 129 9.10 2.84 1.25
C SER A 129 9.09 3.60 -0.07
N LYS A 130 9.04 2.91 -1.22
CA LYS A 130 8.91 3.56 -2.53
C LYS A 130 7.65 4.42 -2.61
N GLY A 131 6.49 3.87 -2.27
CA GLY A 131 5.23 4.61 -2.32
C GLY A 131 5.19 5.79 -1.36
N ILE A 132 5.58 5.59 -0.10
CA ILE A 132 5.65 6.68 0.90
C ILE A 132 6.57 7.81 0.43
N GLN A 133 7.75 7.47 -0.09
CA GLN A 133 8.69 8.47 -0.57
C GLN A 133 8.16 9.20 -1.82
N ALA A 134 7.55 8.49 -2.78
CA ALA A 134 6.95 9.09 -3.96
C ALA A 134 5.89 10.12 -3.59
N HIS A 135 4.95 9.75 -2.71
CA HIS A 135 3.89 10.65 -2.24
C HIS A 135 4.46 11.89 -1.53
N ARG A 136 5.51 11.72 -0.71
CA ARG A 136 6.18 12.85 -0.03
C ARG A 136 6.94 13.76 -0.99
N ARG A 137 7.60 13.21 -2.02
CA ARG A 137 8.34 13.99 -3.04
C ARG A 137 7.39 14.76 -3.95
N ALA A 138 6.22 14.21 -4.25
CA ALA A 138 5.21 14.85 -5.09
C ALA A 138 4.53 16.06 -4.43
N ARG A 139 4.75 16.30 -3.13
CA ARG A 139 4.12 17.39 -2.37
C ARG A 139 4.24 18.77 -3.03
N LEU A 140 5.29 19.06 -3.81
CA LEU A 140 5.43 20.34 -4.52
C LEU A 140 4.77 20.33 -5.91
N ILE A 141 4.78 19.17 -6.58
CA ILE A 141 4.26 19.00 -7.95
C ILE A 141 2.73 18.95 -7.97
N THR A 142 2.11 18.40 -6.93
CA THR A 142 0.64 18.41 -6.76
C THR A 142 0.09 19.79 -6.42
N TRP A 143 0.92 20.80 -6.14
CA TRP A 143 0.47 22.20 -6.06
C TRP A 143 0.69 22.94 -7.39
N GLU A 144 1.85 22.77 -8.04
CA GLU A 144 2.19 23.47 -9.30
C GLU A 144 1.37 23.00 -10.52
N ARG A 145 1.03 21.70 -10.62
CA ARG A 145 0.14 21.21 -11.70
C ARG A 145 -1.27 21.82 -11.66
N TYR A 146 -1.63 22.50 -10.57
CA TYR A 146 -2.97 23.06 -10.34
C TYR A 146 -3.01 24.59 -10.40
N THR A 147 -1.90 25.28 -10.16
CA THR A 147 -1.80 26.73 -10.44
C THR A 147 -1.48 26.95 -11.91
N GLY A 148 -2.45 26.69 -12.80
CA GLY A 148 -2.35 27.18 -14.17
C GLY A 148 -2.03 28.69 -14.16
N ASN A 149 -0.85 29.07 -14.65
CA ASN A 149 -0.40 30.46 -14.80
C ASN A 149 -0.59 31.38 -13.57
N SER A 150 -0.07 30.98 -12.40
CA SER A 150 0.23 31.95 -11.34
C SER A 150 1.71 31.91 -11.04
N THR A 151 2.44 32.88 -11.61
CA THR A 151 3.81 33.22 -11.23
C THR A 151 3.94 33.23 -9.71
N ILE A 152 4.76 32.32 -9.16
CA ILE A 152 5.27 32.45 -7.80
C ILE A 152 6.31 33.58 -7.87
N ALA A 153 5.87 34.80 -7.55
CA ALA A 153 6.80 35.84 -7.13
C ALA A 153 7.49 35.30 -5.87
N GLY A 154 8.79 35.06 -5.98
CA GLY A 154 9.60 34.64 -4.86
C GLY A 154 9.46 35.59 -3.68
N LEU A 155 9.57 35.04 -2.48
CA LEU A 155 9.91 35.82 -1.30
C LEU A 155 11.11 35.15 -0.62
N GLN A 156 12.12 36.00 -0.48
CA GLN A 156 13.21 35.92 0.48
C GLN A 156 12.69 35.68 1.90
#